data_AF-A0A1M5L873-F1
#
_entry.id   AF-A0A1M5L873-F1
#
_cell.length_a   1.000
_cell.length_b   1.000
_cell.length_c   1.000
_cell.angle_alpha   90.00
_cell.angle_beta   90.00
_cell.angle_gamma   90.00
#
_symmetry.space_group_name_H-M   'P 1'
#
loop_
_entity.id
_entity.type
_entity.pdbx_description
1 polymer ?
#
loop_
_entity_poly.entity_id
_entity_poly.type
_entity_poly.pdbx_seq_one_letter_code
_entity_poly.pdbx_strand_id
1 'polypeptide(L)'
;MRIRVEYDSYIALFGSLKETWKGVKPKIQGDKLIVEIQDSTALSNGERDIIVFLAMLERAKNVLNKKQNILIIDEIFDYLDDANYTAAYYYILEFIYKLQREDKTIYPIIMSHLNPDFFDHFPKDSLRVYYLNPQSVPTSSENILKVLRVRESKLGQGDDYISKYMLHFYDPYDDSINDCLKNELKIWQGKILNFKNSCKKQMDAYLKGESTYDAVAVCIWLRECIERYVYDRLNVELRKQFFDGPQAEGTRSKLIFAERHDVSYPKSFSILAPIYNDPLHIGKSGETKDLRQTLFSRLHNNTIRGMIEKIANGIELEF
;
A
#
# COMPACT_ATOMS: atom_id res chain seq x y z
N MET A 1 20.24 -5.54 42.96
CA MET A 1 18.98 -6.30 42.77
C MET A 1 18.38 -6.06 41.39
N ARG A 2 18.16 -4.80 40.96
CA ARG A 2 17.56 -4.44 39.65
C ARG A 2 18.31 -4.96 38.42
N ILE A 3 19.63 -4.77 38.33
CA ILE A 3 20.48 -5.26 37.22
C ILE A 3 20.42 -6.78 37.05
N ARG A 4 20.25 -7.54 38.14
CA ARG A 4 20.22 -9.00 38.08
C ARG A 4 18.89 -9.52 37.53
N VAL A 5 17.78 -8.87 37.89
CA VAL A 5 16.46 -9.13 37.30
C VAL A 5 16.45 -8.78 35.81
N GLU A 6 17.05 -7.64 35.44
CA GLU A 6 17.23 -7.28 34.02
C GLU A 6 18.07 -8.33 33.29
N TYR A 7 19.22 -8.73 33.84
CA TYR A 7 20.07 -9.77 33.27
C TYR A 7 19.32 -11.08 33.00
N ASP A 8 18.54 -11.57 33.97
CA ASP A 8 17.78 -12.82 33.84
C ASP A 8 16.72 -12.73 32.73
N SER A 9 16.09 -11.56 32.56
CA SER A 9 15.11 -11.30 31.48
C SER A 9 15.76 -11.38 30.10
N TYR A 10 16.96 -10.83 29.93
CA TYR A 10 17.70 -10.91 28.67
C TYR A 10 18.17 -12.33 28.37
N ILE A 11 18.58 -13.09 29.38
CA ILE A 11 18.92 -14.51 29.22
C ILE A 11 17.70 -15.31 28.76
N ALA A 12 16.52 -15.07 29.33
CA ALA A 12 15.29 -15.72 28.91
C ALA A 12 14.92 -15.38 27.46
N LEU A 13 15.02 -14.10 27.09
CA LEU A 13 14.77 -13.63 25.71
C LEU A 13 15.73 -14.28 24.71
N PHE A 14 17.03 -14.25 24.97
CA PHE A 14 17.99 -14.85 24.03
C PHE A 14 17.90 -16.38 24.00
N GLY A 15 17.48 -17.00 25.11
CA GLY A 15 17.18 -18.43 25.16
C GLY A 15 15.96 -18.84 24.31
N SER A 16 14.96 -17.97 24.17
CA SER A 16 13.77 -18.26 23.35
C SER A 16 14.02 -18.15 21.85
N LEU A 17 15.09 -17.48 21.43
CA LEU A 17 15.39 -17.16 20.02
C LEU A 17 16.30 -18.22 19.35
N LYS A 18 16.01 -19.51 19.62
CA LYS A 18 16.76 -20.72 19.19
C LYS A 18 17.63 -20.52 17.92
N GLU A 19 18.94 -20.69 18.08
CA GLU A 19 20.00 -20.67 17.05
C GLU A 19 20.30 -19.35 16.31
N THR A 20 19.37 -18.40 16.19
CA THR A 20 19.61 -17.10 15.49
C THR A 20 20.59 -16.19 16.25
N TRP A 21 20.92 -16.51 17.51
CA TRP A 21 21.64 -15.64 18.45
C TRP A 21 22.95 -16.24 18.97
N LYS A 22 23.58 -17.16 18.22
CA LYS A 22 24.83 -17.81 18.64
C LYS A 22 25.90 -16.79 19.04
N GLY A 23 26.12 -16.64 20.36
CA GLY A 23 27.17 -15.80 20.92
C GLY A 23 26.73 -14.46 21.53
N VAL A 24 25.48 -14.02 21.32
CA VAL A 24 24.95 -12.81 21.95
C VAL A 24 24.57 -13.11 23.39
N LYS A 25 25.24 -12.48 24.35
CA LYS A 25 24.97 -12.67 25.78
C LYS A 25 25.01 -11.33 26.51
N PRO A 26 24.11 -11.10 27.48
CA PRO A 26 24.24 -9.97 28.36
C PRO A 26 25.49 -10.16 29.23
N LYS A 27 26.23 -9.08 29.47
CA LYS A 27 27.36 -9.00 30.38
C LYS A 27 27.12 -7.83 31.33
N ILE A 28 27.39 -8.04 32.62
CA ILE A 28 27.37 -6.96 33.60
C ILE A 28 28.77 -6.33 33.61
N GLN A 29 28.87 -5.05 33.27
CA GLN A 29 30.11 -4.29 33.36
C GLN A 29 29.86 -3.07 34.26
N GLY A 30 30.33 -3.14 35.50
CA GLY A 30 30.04 -2.14 36.52
C GLY A 30 28.55 -2.09 36.86
N ASP A 31 27.93 -0.93 36.68
CA ASP A 31 26.50 -0.65 36.88
C ASP A 31 25.66 -0.78 35.60
N LYS A 32 26.24 -1.31 34.52
CA LYS A 32 25.59 -1.43 33.21
C LYS A 32 25.40 -2.89 32.80
N LEU A 33 24.27 -3.14 32.13
CA LEU A 33 24.03 -4.35 31.36
C LEU A 33 24.41 -4.06 29.91
N ILE A 34 25.35 -4.82 29.36
CA ILE A 34 25.85 -4.68 27.99
C ILE A 34 25.49 -5.94 27.22
N VAL A 35 24.83 -5.78 26.08
CA VAL A 35 24.63 -6.86 25.11
C VAL A 35 25.64 -6.66 23.99
N GLU A 36 26.56 -7.61 23.83
CA GLU A 36 27.63 -7.54 22.85
C GLU A 36 27.41 -8.57 21.74
N ILE A 37 27.45 -8.10 20.50
CA ILE A 37 27.40 -8.94 19.30
C ILE A 37 28.85 -9.22 18.91
N GLN A 38 29.34 -10.42 19.20
CA GLN A 38 30.77 -10.74 19.15
C GLN A 38 31.34 -10.82 17.74
N ASP A 39 30.56 -11.28 16.77
CA ASP A 39 30.93 -11.29 15.36
C ASP A 39 29.77 -10.74 14.52
N SER A 40 29.75 -9.41 14.37
CA SER A 40 28.77 -8.76 13.50
C SER A 40 28.96 -9.15 12.03
N THR A 41 30.16 -9.56 11.60
CA THR A 41 30.44 -9.91 10.20
C THR A 41 29.81 -11.23 9.77
N ALA A 42 29.57 -12.12 10.73
CA ALA A 42 28.86 -13.39 10.52
C ALA A 42 27.33 -13.25 10.46
N LEU A 43 26.77 -12.09 10.81
CA LEU A 43 25.33 -11.82 10.79
C LEU A 43 24.95 -11.00 9.56
N SER A 44 23.83 -11.33 8.93
CA SER A 44 23.20 -10.47 7.94
C SER A 44 22.75 -9.14 8.57
N ASN A 45 22.54 -8.11 7.75
CA ASN A 45 22.07 -6.82 8.26
C ASN A 45 20.71 -6.94 8.97
N GLY A 46 19.75 -7.67 8.38
CA GLY A 46 18.44 -7.90 8.99
C GLY A 46 18.51 -8.62 10.34
N GLU A 47 19.42 -9.60 10.49
CA GLU A 47 19.66 -10.27 11.78
C GLU A 47 20.22 -9.30 12.83
N ARG A 48 21.12 -8.40 12.45
CA ARG A 48 21.64 -7.38 13.38
C ARG A 48 20.54 -6.43 13.83
N ASP A 49 19.71 -5.97 12.90
CA ASP A 49 18.66 -4.99 13.17
C ASP A 49 17.58 -5.58 14.09
N ILE A 50 17.13 -6.81 13.82
CA ILE A 50 16.18 -7.49 14.72
C ILE A 50 16.82 -7.77 16.09
N ILE A 51 18.12 -8.04 16.12
CA ILE A 51 18.84 -8.29 17.37
C ILE A 51 18.83 -7.06 18.28
N VAL A 52 19.23 -5.93 17.70
CA VAL A 52 19.25 -4.64 18.39
C VAL A 52 17.83 -4.24 18.81
N PHE A 53 16.85 -4.41 17.93
CA PHE A 53 15.46 -4.10 18.22
C PHE A 53 14.93 -4.88 19.43
N LEU A 54 15.11 -6.22 19.45
CA LEU A 54 14.60 -7.03 20.56
C LEU A 54 15.32 -6.73 21.88
N ALA A 55 16.62 -6.46 21.86
CA ALA A 55 17.35 -6.01 23.04
C ALA A 55 16.81 -4.66 23.56
N MET A 56 16.56 -3.70 22.67
CA MET A 56 15.96 -2.41 23.03
C MET A 56 14.52 -2.55 23.54
N LEU A 57 13.72 -3.44 22.93
CA LEU A 57 12.36 -3.73 23.37
C LEU A 57 12.34 -4.35 24.77
N GLU A 58 13.30 -5.23 25.07
CA GLU A 58 13.47 -5.81 26.41
C GLU A 58 13.85 -4.75 27.45
N ARG A 59 14.72 -3.81 27.09
CA ARG A 59 14.96 -2.61 27.92
C ARG A 59 13.68 -1.82 28.14
N ALA A 60 12.90 -1.59 27.09
CA ALA A 60 11.64 -0.85 27.17
C ALA A 60 10.64 -1.53 28.12
N LYS A 61 10.51 -2.86 28.09
CA LYS A 61 9.68 -3.63 29.04
C LYS A 61 10.01 -3.37 30.50
N ASN A 62 11.29 -3.17 30.81
CA ASN A 62 11.76 -2.91 32.18
C ASN A 62 11.53 -1.46 32.64
N VAL A 63 11.34 -0.52 31.70
CA VAL A 63 11.18 0.92 31.98
C VAL A 63 9.72 1.36 31.89
N LEU A 64 8.97 0.85 30.91
CA LEU A 64 7.59 1.23 30.62
C LEU A 64 6.61 0.41 31.48
N ASN A 65 6.50 0.79 32.76
CA ASN A 65 5.68 0.09 33.75
C ASN A 65 4.54 0.96 34.33
N LYS A 66 4.31 2.15 33.77
CA LYS A 66 3.26 3.08 34.22
C LYS A 66 1.87 2.56 33.81
N LYS A 67 0.80 3.17 34.33
CA LYS A 67 -0.59 2.86 33.93
C LYS A 67 -0.81 3.10 32.42
N GLN A 68 -0.20 4.15 31.88
CA GLN A 68 -0.20 4.49 30.46
C GLN A 68 1.24 4.68 29.99
N ASN A 69 1.61 4.04 28.89
CA ASN A 69 2.96 4.04 28.33
C ASN A 69 2.92 4.37 26.83
N ILE A 70 3.99 4.95 26.32
CA ILE A 70 4.18 5.19 24.88
C ILE A 70 5.47 4.47 24.48
N LEU A 71 5.40 3.73 23.37
CA LEU A 71 6.56 3.10 22.74
C LEU A 71 6.73 3.71 21.36
N ILE A 72 7.85 4.36 21.10
CA ILE A 72 8.16 4.92 19.77
C ILE A 72 9.17 3.99 19.10
N ILE A 73 8.85 3.57 17.87
CA ILE A 73 9.71 2.75 17.01
C ILE A 73 9.94 3.55 15.74
N ASP A 74 11.20 3.92 15.50
CA ASP A 74 11.58 4.82 14.41
C ASP A 74 12.35 4.04 13.34
N GLU A 75 11.78 3.95 12.14
CA GLU A 75 12.32 3.34 10.90
C GLU A 75 12.84 1.90 11.00
N ILE A 76 12.69 1.22 12.14
CA ILE A 76 13.17 -0.18 12.29
C ILE A 76 12.56 -1.10 11.24
N PHE A 77 11.26 -0.95 10.97
CA PHE A 77 10.54 -1.83 10.04
C PHE A 77 10.96 -1.65 8.59
N ASP A 78 11.53 -0.51 8.22
CA ASP A 78 11.92 -0.17 6.85
C ASP A 78 13.04 -1.09 6.33
N TYR A 79 13.77 -1.74 7.24
CA TYR A 79 14.94 -2.57 6.96
C TYR A 79 14.70 -4.07 7.18
N LEU A 80 13.53 -4.47 7.69
CA LEU A 80 13.25 -5.88 8.02
C LEU A 80 12.67 -6.62 6.80
N ASP A 81 13.17 -7.83 6.56
CA ASP A 81 12.49 -8.80 5.71
C ASP A 81 11.22 -9.37 6.40
N ASP A 82 10.42 -10.14 5.66
CA ASP A 82 9.14 -10.67 6.15
C ASP A 82 9.28 -11.52 7.43
N ALA A 83 10.38 -12.27 7.57
CA ALA A 83 10.61 -13.14 8.72
C ALA A 83 10.96 -12.31 9.96
N ASN A 84 11.87 -11.35 9.82
CA ASN A 84 12.27 -10.46 10.91
C ASN A 84 11.14 -9.50 11.29
N TYR A 85 10.36 -9.03 10.31
CA TYR A 85 9.12 -8.28 10.54
C TYR A 85 8.15 -9.07 11.43
N THR A 86 7.89 -10.33 11.07
CA THR A 86 7.00 -11.22 11.82
C THR A 86 7.49 -11.43 13.25
N ALA A 87 8.80 -11.60 13.43
CA ALA A 87 9.40 -11.71 14.77
C ALA A 87 9.24 -10.42 15.58
N ALA A 88 9.56 -9.26 15.01
CA ALA A 88 9.40 -7.96 15.67
C ALA A 88 7.94 -7.74 16.10
N TYR A 89 7.01 -8.02 15.19
CA TYR A 89 5.57 -7.94 15.42
C TYR A 89 5.13 -8.82 16.60
N TYR A 90 5.54 -10.09 16.61
CA TYR A 90 5.25 -11.03 17.70
C TYR A 90 5.68 -10.48 19.07
N TYR A 91 6.92 -9.98 19.18
CA TYR A 91 7.42 -9.49 20.46
C TYR A 91 6.78 -8.17 20.92
N ILE A 92 6.35 -7.31 19.99
CA ILE A 92 5.56 -6.12 20.32
C ILE A 92 4.20 -6.53 20.88
N LEU A 93 3.50 -7.48 20.22
CA LEU A 93 2.20 -7.98 20.70
C LEU A 93 2.32 -8.61 22.08
N GLU A 94 3.32 -9.45 22.31
CA GLU A 94 3.57 -10.06 23.62
C GLU A 94 3.76 -8.99 24.71
N PHE A 95 4.44 -7.88 24.38
CA PHE A 95 4.60 -6.77 25.31
C PHE A 95 3.28 -6.05 25.59
N ILE A 96 2.47 -5.77 24.55
CA ILE A 96 1.14 -5.19 24.70
C ILE A 96 0.27 -6.09 25.60
N TYR A 97 0.21 -7.39 25.31
CA TYR A 97 -0.60 -8.35 26.08
C TYR A 97 -0.10 -8.53 27.51
N LYS A 98 1.21 -8.44 27.75
CA LYS A 98 1.77 -8.44 29.11
C LYS A 98 1.24 -7.24 29.91
N LEU A 99 1.31 -6.03 29.36
CA LEU A 99 0.83 -4.83 30.05
C LEU A 99 -0.69 -4.83 30.25
N GLN A 100 -1.46 -5.30 29.26
CA GLN A 100 -2.91 -5.43 29.39
C GLN A 100 -3.31 -6.38 30.53
N ARG A 101 -2.60 -7.51 30.70
CA ARG A 101 -2.80 -8.44 31.83
C ARG A 101 -2.52 -7.79 33.20
N GLU A 102 -1.67 -6.77 33.24
CA GLU A 102 -1.37 -5.97 34.43
C GLU A 102 -2.29 -4.74 34.58
N ASP A 103 -3.38 -4.67 33.80
CA ASP A 103 -4.28 -3.51 33.73
C ASP A 103 -3.51 -2.22 33.40
N LYS A 104 -2.56 -2.30 32.46
CA LYS A 104 -1.77 -1.17 31.93
C LYS A 104 -1.97 -1.07 30.42
N THR A 105 -1.85 0.14 29.91
CA THR A 105 -1.96 0.42 28.47
C THR A 105 -0.62 0.88 27.92
N ILE A 106 -0.32 0.46 26.69
CA ILE A 106 0.80 0.96 25.90
C ILE A 106 0.28 1.39 24.53
N TYR A 107 0.81 2.51 24.04
CA TYR A 107 0.53 3.04 22.71
C TYR A 107 1.80 2.95 21.87
N PRO A 108 1.94 1.90 21.03
CA PRO A 108 3.01 1.84 20.04
C PRO A 108 2.77 2.90 18.97
N ILE A 109 3.80 3.69 18.68
CA ILE A 109 3.86 4.66 17.60
C ILE A 109 5.00 4.20 16.70
N ILE A 110 4.64 3.79 15.48
CA ILE A 110 5.60 3.36 14.46
C ILE A 110 5.78 4.51 13.50
N MET A 111 7.02 4.98 13.35
CA MET A 111 7.44 5.95 12.35
C MET A 111 8.18 5.20 11.25
N SER A 112 7.76 5.37 10.00
CA SER A 112 8.21 4.55 8.87
C SER A 112 7.92 5.25 7.54
N HIS A 113 8.75 4.99 6.53
CA HIS A 113 8.48 5.37 5.14
C HIS A 113 7.63 4.35 4.38
N LEU A 114 7.35 3.20 4.99
CA LEU A 114 6.56 2.14 4.37
C LEU A 114 5.11 2.56 4.18
N ASN A 115 4.47 1.99 3.16
CA ASN A 115 3.04 2.12 2.99
C ASN A 115 2.32 1.52 4.20
N PRO A 116 1.32 2.20 4.79
CA PRO A 116 0.46 1.63 5.84
C PRO A 116 -0.02 0.19 5.59
N ASP A 117 -0.22 -0.22 4.33
CA ASP A 117 -0.63 -1.59 3.96
C ASP A 117 0.38 -2.66 4.40
N PHE A 118 1.65 -2.30 4.58
CA PHE A 118 2.65 -3.20 5.14
C PHE A 118 2.28 -3.67 6.55
N PHE A 119 1.56 -2.83 7.28
CA PHE A 119 1.12 -3.07 8.65
C PHE A 119 -0.28 -3.70 8.73
N ASP A 120 -0.86 -4.20 7.62
CA ASP A 120 -2.19 -4.83 7.61
C ASP A 120 -2.30 -6.09 8.49
N HIS A 121 -1.17 -6.65 8.90
CA HIS A 121 -1.08 -7.74 9.88
C HIS A 121 -1.47 -7.28 11.29
N PHE A 122 -1.33 -5.98 11.61
CA PHE A 122 -1.87 -5.44 12.85
C PHE A 122 -3.40 -5.45 12.78
N PRO A 123 -4.11 -5.70 13.90
CA PRO A 123 -5.57 -5.64 13.91
C PRO A 123 -6.06 -4.31 13.34
N LYS A 124 -6.81 -4.35 12.23
CA LYS A 124 -7.19 -3.15 11.44
C LYS A 124 -7.92 -2.10 12.28
N ASP A 125 -8.71 -2.52 13.25
CA ASP A 125 -9.46 -1.62 14.15
C ASP A 125 -8.55 -0.82 15.11
N SER A 126 -7.28 -1.22 15.24
CA SER A 126 -6.29 -0.60 16.13
C SER A 126 -5.29 0.30 15.40
N LEU A 127 -5.14 0.17 14.09
CA LEU A 127 -4.15 0.93 13.32
C LEU A 127 -4.68 2.34 13.03
N ARG A 128 -3.96 3.35 13.50
CA ARG A 128 -4.20 4.76 13.20
C ARG A 128 -3.01 5.32 12.43
N VAL A 129 -3.25 5.77 11.20
CA VAL A 129 -2.26 6.28 10.26
C VAL A 129 -2.28 7.81 10.31
N TYR A 130 -1.11 8.41 10.54
CA TYR A 130 -0.94 9.85 10.53
C TYR A 130 0.23 10.21 9.60
N TYR A 131 -0.02 11.07 8.62
CA TYR A 131 1.02 11.60 7.74
C TYR A 131 1.60 12.87 8.36
N LEU A 132 2.89 12.86 8.73
CA LEU A 132 3.53 13.99 9.44
C LEU A 132 3.74 15.23 8.56
N ASN A 133 3.90 15.04 7.26
CA ASN A 133 3.96 16.13 6.29
C ASN A 133 2.93 15.87 5.18
N PRO A 134 1.63 16.08 5.46
CA PRO A 134 0.60 15.85 4.46
C PRO A 134 0.82 16.86 3.32
N GLN A 135 0.94 16.34 2.10
CA GLN A 135 1.08 17.16 0.90
C GLN A 135 -0.17 18.02 0.72
N SER A 136 0.03 19.28 0.32
CA SER A 136 -1.04 20.28 0.21
C SER A 136 -1.95 20.10 -1.02
N VAL A 137 -1.47 19.49 -2.13
CA VAL A 137 -2.21 19.23 -3.39
C VAL A 137 -1.45 18.11 -4.15
N PRO A 138 -2.08 17.11 -4.81
CA PRO A 138 -3.32 17.08 -5.55
C PRO A 138 -4.45 16.38 -4.80
N THR A 139 -5.43 17.18 -4.42
CA THR A 139 -6.75 16.72 -3.99
C THR A 139 -7.33 15.88 -5.13
N SER A 140 -7.44 14.56 -4.95
CA SER A 140 -8.45 13.83 -5.69
C SER A 140 -9.75 14.60 -5.57
N SER A 141 -10.33 14.95 -6.70
CA SER A 141 -11.54 15.73 -6.76
C SER A 141 -12.59 15.01 -5.91
N GLU A 142 -13.26 15.75 -5.03
CA GLU A 142 -14.37 15.21 -4.24
C GLU A 142 -15.41 14.53 -5.14
N ASN A 143 -15.47 14.96 -6.39
CA ASN A 143 -16.24 14.35 -7.46
C ASN A 143 -15.84 12.90 -7.76
N ILE A 144 -14.55 12.62 -8.01
CA ILE A 144 -14.07 11.25 -8.25
C ILE A 144 -14.13 10.41 -6.97
N LEU A 145 -13.83 11.00 -5.82
CA LEU A 145 -13.97 10.31 -4.52
C LEU A 145 -15.43 9.91 -4.24
N LYS A 146 -16.40 10.76 -4.59
CA LYS A 146 -17.83 10.41 -4.48
C LYS A 146 -18.17 9.21 -5.37
N VAL A 147 -17.69 9.16 -6.61
CA VAL A 147 -17.92 8.01 -7.50
C VAL A 147 -17.39 6.73 -6.88
N LEU A 148 -16.17 6.76 -6.35
CA LEU A 148 -15.56 5.61 -5.69
C LEU A 148 -16.29 5.20 -4.39
N ARG A 149 -16.76 6.16 -3.57
CA ARG A 149 -17.57 5.85 -2.38
C ARG A 149 -18.92 5.23 -2.75
N VAL A 150 -19.56 5.71 -3.82
CA VAL A 150 -20.81 5.12 -4.32
C VAL A 150 -20.57 3.69 -4.78
N ARG A 151 -19.49 3.43 -5.52
CA ARG A 151 -19.10 2.06 -5.89
C ARG A 151 -18.94 1.17 -4.66
N GLU A 152 -18.17 1.61 -3.67
CA GLU A 152 -17.94 0.84 -2.44
C GLU A 152 -19.27 0.50 -1.73
N SER A 153 -20.20 1.46 -1.67
CA SER A 153 -21.52 1.25 -1.05
C SER A 153 -22.43 0.27 -1.81
N LYS A 154 -22.16 0.06 -3.11
CA LYS A 154 -22.92 -0.83 -4.00
C LYS A 154 -22.26 -2.21 -4.18
N LEU A 155 -21.07 -2.44 -3.62
CA LEU A 155 -20.37 -3.72 -3.74
C LEU A 155 -21.27 -4.87 -3.25
N GLY A 156 -21.42 -5.91 -4.08
CA GLY A 156 -22.24 -7.08 -3.79
C GLY A 156 -23.76 -6.92 -4.01
N GLN A 157 -24.23 -5.78 -4.51
CA GLN A 157 -25.67 -5.50 -4.73
C GLN A 157 -26.14 -5.61 -6.18
N GLY A 158 -25.30 -6.10 -7.10
CA GLY A 158 -25.62 -6.25 -8.52
C GLY A 158 -24.43 -5.91 -9.43
N ASP A 159 -24.71 -5.57 -10.68
CA ASP A 159 -23.69 -5.22 -11.68
C ASP A 159 -22.95 -3.92 -11.30
N ASP A 160 -21.62 -4.03 -11.16
CA ASP A 160 -20.74 -2.88 -10.86
C ASP A 160 -20.47 -2.04 -12.13
N TYR A 161 -21.49 -1.29 -12.55
CA TYR A 161 -21.43 -0.40 -13.71
C TYR A 161 -20.36 0.69 -13.57
N ILE A 162 -20.09 1.16 -12.35
CA ILE A 162 -19.04 2.16 -12.10
C ILE A 162 -17.69 1.55 -12.43
N SER A 163 -17.39 0.36 -11.93
CA SER A 163 -16.17 -0.36 -12.28
C SER A 163 -16.09 -0.59 -13.78
N LYS A 164 -17.10 -1.26 -14.37
CA LYS A 164 -17.08 -1.68 -15.78
C LYS A 164 -16.91 -0.51 -16.74
N TYR A 165 -17.65 0.59 -16.54
CA TYR A 165 -17.72 1.67 -17.54
C TYR A 165 -16.93 2.93 -17.17
N MET A 166 -16.81 3.27 -15.88
CA MET A 166 -16.06 4.47 -15.46
C MET A 166 -14.60 4.14 -15.18
N LEU A 167 -14.32 3.11 -14.39
CA LEU A 167 -12.96 2.84 -13.90
C LEU A 167 -12.12 2.03 -14.90
N HIS A 168 -12.76 1.18 -15.70
CA HIS A 168 -12.11 0.35 -16.73
C HIS A 168 -12.38 0.85 -18.15
N PHE A 169 -11.58 0.36 -19.10
CA PHE A 169 -11.82 0.56 -20.52
C PHE A 169 -13.02 -0.26 -20.99
N TYR A 170 -13.83 0.36 -21.85
CA TYR A 170 -14.99 -0.23 -22.51
C TYR A 170 -15.15 0.35 -23.92
N ASP A 171 -15.68 -0.44 -24.86
CA ASP A 171 -15.96 -0.02 -26.22
C ASP A 171 -17.17 -0.81 -26.79
N PRO A 172 -18.21 -0.15 -27.32
CA PRO A 172 -18.40 1.30 -27.44
C PRO A 172 -18.99 1.94 -26.17
N TYR A 173 -18.65 3.22 -25.92
CA TYR A 173 -19.35 4.03 -24.93
C TYR A 173 -20.66 4.61 -25.52
N ASP A 174 -21.76 3.87 -25.41
CA ASP A 174 -23.07 4.27 -25.93
C ASP A 174 -23.99 4.94 -24.89
N ASP A 175 -25.16 5.42 -25.35
CA ASP A 175 -26.11 6.14 -24.51
C ASP A 175 -26.79 5.27 -23.44
N SER A 176 -26.87 3.95 -23.62
CA SER A 176 -27.49 3.05 -22.63
C SER A 176 -26.69 3.02 -21.32
N ILE A 177 -25.37 3.17 -21.40
CA ILE A 177 -24.47 3.26 -20.26
C ILE A 177 -24.72 4.54 -19.44
N ASN A 178 -25.02 5.65 -20.12
CA ASN A 178 -25.26 6.93 -19.47
C ASN A 178 -26.49 6.87 -18.55
N ASP A 179 -27.52 6.12 -18.95
CA ASP A 179 -28.73 5.94 -18.14
C ASP A 179 -28.45 5.14 -16.85
N CYS A 180 -27.61 4.09 -16.91
CA CYS A 180 -27.21 3.30 -15.75
C CYS A 180 -26.41 4.12 -14.71
N LEU A 181 -25.74 5.20 -15.14
CA LEU A 181 -24.82 6.01 -14.33
C LEU A 181 -25.24 7.48 -14.22
N LYS A 182 -26.51 7.80 -14.49
CA LYS A 182 -27.01 9.18 -14.64
C LYS A 182 -26.72 10.07 -13.44
N ASN A 183 -26.80 9.52 -12.23
CA ASN A 183 -26.58 10.27 -10.99
C ASN A 183 -25.08 10.54 -10.77
N GLU A 184 -24.25 9.53 -11.00
CA GLU A 184 -22.80 9.57 -10.88
C GLU A 184 -22.18 10.49 -11.95
N LEU A 185 -22.77 10.52 -13.15
CA LEU A 185 -22.30 11.31 -14.28
C LEU A 185 -22.79 12.77 -14.30
N LYS A 186 -23.62 13.20 -13.35
CA LYS A 186 -24.29 14.51 -13.37
C LYS A 186 -23.34 15.69 -13.61
N ILE A 187 -22.19 15.69 -12.95
CA ILE A 187 -21.15 16.74 -13.10
C ILE A 187 -20.38 16.68 -14.42
N TRP A 188 -20.43 15.52 -15.09
CA TRP A 188 -19.88 15.30 -16.43
C TRP A 188 -20.99 15.38 -17.50
N GLN A 189 -22.04 16.17 -17.23
CA GLN A 189 -23.19 16.38 -18.12
C GLN A 189 -23.93 15.08 -18.48
N GLY A 190 -23.89 14.09 -17.58
CA GLY A 190 -24.53 12.80 -17.79
C GLY A 190 -23.84 11.90 -18.82
N LYS A 191 -22.61 12.22 -19.26
CA LYS A 191 -21.92 11.47 -20.32
C LYS A 191 -20.64 10.82 -19.82
N ILE A 192 -20.50 9.52 -20.04
CA ILE A 192 -19.29 8.76 -19.69
C ILE A 192 -18.05 9.27 -20.42
N LEU A 193 -18.20 9.68 -21.68
CA LEU A 193 -17.10 10.21 -22.48
C LEU A 193 -16.56 11.53 -21.91
N ASN A 194 -17.43 12.37 -21.34
CA ASN A 194 -17.01 13.59 -20.65
C ASN A 194 -16.20 13.27 -19.38
N PHE A 195 -16.58 12.22 -18.66
CA PHE A 195 -15.81 11.71 -17.52
C PHE A 195 -14.42 11.23 -17.97
N LYS A 196 -14.33 10.38 -18.99
CA LYS A 196 -13.06 9.88 -19.53
C LYS A 196 -12.16 11.03 -20.04
N ASN A 197 -12.74 11.98 -20.77
CA ASN A 197 -12.03 13.19 -21.20
C ASN A 197 -11.54 14.05 -20.02
N SER A 198 -12.30 14.11 -18.93
CA SER A 198 -11.83 14.80 -17.73
C SER A 198 -10.62 14.09 -17.11
N CYS A 199 -10.60 12.75 -17.08
CA CYS A 199 -9.45 11.98 -16.61
C CYS A 199 -8.22 12.17 -17.51
N LYS A 200 -8.40 12.17 -18.83
CA LYS A 200 -7.34 12.49 -19.79
C LYS A 200 -6.71 13.86 -19.51
N LYS A 201 -7.52 14.89 -19.27
CA LYS A 201 -6.99 16.23 -18.96
C LYS A 201 -6.11 16.24 -17.71
N GLN A 202 -6.47 15.43 -16.69
CA GLN A 202 -5.66 15.29 -15.48
C GLN A 202 -4.34 14.54 -15.75
N MET A 203 -4.36 13.52 -16.63
CA MET A 203 -3.13 12.90 -17.15
C MET A 203 -2.25 13.92 -17.86
N ASP A 204 -2.81 14.71 -18.77
CA ASP A 204 -2.04 15.71 -19.52
C ASP A 204 -1.39 16.75 -18.60
N ALA A 205 -2.12 17.22 -17.58
CA ALA A 205 -1.61 18.14 -16.56
C ALA A 205 -0.45 17.50 -15.76
N TYR A 206 -0.61 16.25 -15.33
CA TYR A 206 0.42 15.48 -14.64
C TYR A 206 1.70 15.35 -15.47
N LEU A 207 1.58 14.98 -16.75
CA LEU A 207 2.73 14.79 -17.64
C LEU A 207 3.46 16.10 -17.96
N LYS A 208 2.72 17.22 -18.05
CA LYS A 208 3.31 18.56 -18.18
C LYS A 208 4.01 19.06 -16.91
N GLY A 209 3.91 18.33 -15.80
CA GLY A 209 4.48 18.74 -14.52
C GLY A 209 3.72 19.88 -13.85
N GLU A 210 2.42 20.04 -14.15
CA GLU A 210 1.57 21.00 -13.45
C GLU A 210 1.50 20.65 -11.95
N SER A 211 1.44 21.68 -11.10
CA SER A 211 1.41 21.50 -9.65
C SER A 211 0.06 20.98 -9.14
N THR A 212 -0.98 21.04 -9.97
CA THR A 212 -2.34 20.63 -9.62
C THR A 212 -2.87 19.65 -10.67
N TYR A 213 -3.26 18.47 -10.22
CA TYR A 213 -3.94 17.44 -11.02
C TYR A 213 -4.79 16.56 -10.10
N ASP A 214 -5.49 15.55 -10.63
CA ASP A 214 -6.19 14.55 -9.82
C ASP A 214 -5.48 13.20 -9.98
N ALA A 215 -4.79 12.77 -8.94
CA ALA A 215 -3.99 11.54 -8.96
C ALA A 215 -4.83 10.29 -9.29
N VAL A 216 -6.06 10.22 -8.80
CA VAL A 216 -6.95 9.08 -9.07
C VAL A 216 -7.41 9.12 -10.53
N ALA A 217 -7.71 10.31 -11.05
CA ALA A 217 -8.03 10.50 -12.47
C ALA A 217 -6.89 10.07 -13.39
N VAL A 218 -5.64 10.40 -13.04
CA VAL A 218 -4.43 9.94 -13.73
C VAL A 218 -4.39 8.42 -13.78
N CYS A 219 -4.67 7.74 -12.66
CA CYS A 219 -4.68 6.27 -12.60
C CYS A 219 -5.79 5.64 -13.45
N ILE A 220 -6.99 6.22 -13.44
CA ILE A 220 -8.11 5.76 -14.27
C ILE A 220 -7.75 5.88 -15.75
N TRP A 221 -7.14 7.00 -16.15
CA TRP A 221 -6.71 7.19 -17.54
C TRP A 221 -5.53 6.29 -17.92
N LEU A 222 -4.58 6.04 -17.02
CA LEU A 222 -3.51 5.07 -17.25
C LEU A 222 -4.08 3.67 -17.51
N ARG A 223 -5.05 3.25 -16.69
CA ARG A 223 -5.75 1.98 -16.83
C ARG A 223 -6.49 1.89 -18.17
N GLU A 224 -7.18 2.97 -18.56
CA GLU A 224 -7.83 3.10 -19.86
C GLU A 224 -6.85 2.84 -21.02
N CYS A 225 -5.67 3.49 -20.99
CA CYS A 225 -4.64 3.32 -22.02
C CYS A 225 -4.13 1.88 -22.09
N ILE A 226 -3.83 1.26 -20.94
CA ILE A 226 -3.31 -0.11 -20.85
C ILE A 226 -4.32 -1.12 -21.41
N GLU A 227 -5.58 -1.03 -20.98
CA GLU A 227 -6.61 -1.97 -21.40
C GLU A 227 -6.99 -1.80 -22.86
N ARG A 228 -7.04 -0.55 -23.35
CA ARG A 228 -7.26 -0.26 -24.77
C ARG A 228 -6.15 -0.81 -25.65
N TYR A 229 -4.88 -0.66 -25.22
CA TYR A 229 -3.73 -1.14 -25.97
C TYR A 229 -3.83 -2.64 -26.30
N VAL A 230 -4.23 -3.46 -25.33
CA VAL A 230 -4.38 -4.90 -25.53
C VAL A 230 -5.66 -5.24 -26.29
N TYR A 231 -6.76 -4.54 -26.01
CA TYR A 231 -8.03 -4.71 -26.74
C TYR A 231 -7.87 -4.46 -28.25
N ASP A 232 -7.17 -3.40 -28.62
CA ASP A 232 -6.96 -3.04 -30.03
C ASP A 232 -6.16 -4.09 -30.80
N ARG A 233 -5.37 -4.92 -30.09
CA ARG A 233 -4.58 -6.01 -30.67
C ARG A 233 -5.31 -7.36 -30.67
N LEU A 234 -6.44 -7.48 -29.97
CA LEU A 234 -7.28 -8.67 -30.02
C LEU A 234 -8.08 -8.72 -31.33
N ASN A 235 -8.33 -9.93 -31.81
CA ASN A 235 -9.24 -10.16 -32.93
C ASN A 235 -10.70 -9.86 -32.51
N VAL A 236 -11.58 -9.70 -33.50
CA VAL A 236 -12.98 -9.27 -33.29
C VAL A 236 -13.78 -10.23 -32.38
N GLU A 237 -13.51 -11.53 -32.43
CA GLU A 237 -14.20 -12.52 -31.61
C GLU A 237 -13.79 -12.43 -30.14
N LEU A 238 -12.50 -12.24 -29.89
CA LEU A 238 -11.94 -12.11 -28.54
C LEU A 238 -12.28 -10.76 -27.89
N ARG A 239 -12.45 -9.70 -28.68
CA ARG A 239 -12.87 -8.38 -28.18
C ARG A 239 -14.21 -8.41 -27.45
N LYS A 240 -15.15 -9.23 -27.90
CA LYS A 240 -16.44 -9.43 -27.18
C LYS A 240 -16.21 -10.07 -25.82
N GLN A 241 -15.35 -11.09 -25.78
CA GLN A 241 -15.02 -11.79 -24.54
C GLN A 241 -14.27 -10.88 -23.56
N PHE A 242 -13.53 -9.88 -24.03
CA PHE A 242 -12.73 -8.97 -23.19
C PHE A 242 -13.54 -8.23 -22.11
N PHE A 243 -14.84 -8.03 -22.31
CA PHE A 243 -15.72 -7.27 -21.40
C PHE A 243 -16.64 -8.13 -20.53
N ASP A 244 -16.64 -9.46 -20.72
CA ASP A 244 -17.52 -10.40 -20.02
C ASP A 244 -16.70 -11.55 -19.38
N GLY A 245 -17.28 -12.29 -18.44
CA GLY A 245 -16.61 -13.43 -17.79
C GLY A 245 -15.44 -13.07 -16.85
N PRO A 246 -14.64 -14.06 -16.41
CA PRO A 246 -13.58 -13.87 -15.42
C PRO A 246 -12.49 -12.88 -15.81
N GLN A 247 -12.24 -12.72 -17.11
CA GLN A 247 -11.29 -11.73 -17.66
C GLN A 247 -11.74 -10.29 -17.41
N ALA A 248 -13.05 -10.03 -17.27
CA ALA A 248 -13.59 -8.70 -17.06
C ALA A 248 -13.42 -8.19 -15.61
N GLU A 249 -13.00 -9.06 -14.68
CA GLU A 249 -12.91 -8.74 -13.25
C GLU A 249 -11.78 -7.75 -12.89
N GLY A 250 -10.87 -7.47 -13.81
CA GLY A 250 -9.87 -6.43 -13.60
C GLY A 250 -8.78 -6.38 -14.66
N THR A 251 -7.95 -5.35 -14.59
CA THR A 251 -6.87 -5.11 -15.57
C THR A 251 -5.89 -6.28 -15.63
N ARG A 252 -5.54 -6.88 -14.49
CA ARG A 252 -4.65 -8.06 -14.47
C ARG A 252 -5.25 -9.23 -15.25
N SER A 253 -6.52 -9.53 -15.04
CA SER A 253 -7.21 -10.63 -15.73
C SER A 253 -7.32 -10.35 -17.24
N LYS A 254 -7.58 -9.10 -17.63
CA LYS A 254 -7.55 -8.63 -19.02
C LYS A 254 -6.18 -8.79 -19.69
N LEU A 255 -5.10 -8.46 -18.98
CA LEU A 255 -3.73 -8.65 -19.47
C LEU A 255 -3.39 -10.14 -19.64
N ILE A 256 -3.74 -10.98 -18.67
CA ILE A 256 -3.55 -12.45 -18.77
C ILE A 256 -4.36 -13.02 -19.94
N PHE A 257 -5.59 -12.55 -20.14
CA PHE A 257 -6.40 -12.96 -21.28
C PHE A 257 -5.74 -12.59 -22.61
N ALA A 258 -5.22 -11.37 -22.73
CA ALA A 258 -4.50 -10.94 -23.92
C ALA A 258 -3.24 -11.79 -24.18
N GLU A 259 -2.44 -12.06 -23.15
CA GLU A 259 -1.24 -12.90 -23.23
C GLU A 259 -1.55 -14.33 -23.68
N ARG A 260 -2.63 -14.93 -23.16
CA ARG A 260 -3.11 -16.27 -23.56
C ARG A 260 -3.56 -16.36 -25.02
N HIS A 261 -3.83 -15.22 -25.64
CA HIS A 261 -4.24 -15.09 -27.03
C HIS A 261 -3.17 -14.39 -27.88
N ASP A 262 -1.91 -14.59 -27.53
CA ASP A 262 -0.72 -14.17 -28.29
C ASP A 262 -0.59 -12.64 -28.48
N VAL A 263 -1.22 -11.84 -27.63
CA VAL A 263 -1.04 -10.38 -27.61
C VAL A 263 0.10 -10.01 -26.66
N SER A 264 1.20 -9.54 -27.24
CA SER A 264 2.33 -8.99 -26.48
C SER A 264 2.05 -7.55 -26.02
N TYR A 265 2.50 -7.22 -24.81
CA TYR A 265 2.46 -5.88 -24.25
C TYR A 265 3.72 -5.55 -23.43
N PRO A 266 4.08 -4.26 -23.28
CA PRO A 266 5.26 -3.86 -22.52
C PRO A 266 5.20 -4.29 -21.04
N LYS A 267 6.34 -4.76 -20.50
CA LYS A 267 6.47 -5.12 -19.07
C LYS A 267 6.12 -3.97 -18.12
N SER A 268 6.23 -2.72 -18.58
CA SER A 268 5.83 -1.53 -17.82
C SER A 268 4.37 -1.59 -17.37
N PHE A 269 3.49 -2.30 -18.09
CA PHE A 269 2.10 -2.48 -17.70
C PHE A 269 2.02 -3.23 -16.37
N SER A 270 2.74 -4.34 -16.23
CA SER A 270 2.80 -5.11 -14.99
C SER A 270 3.53 -4.36 -13.86
N ILE A 271 4.62 -3.64 -14.18
CA ILE A 271 5.38 -2.86 -13.19
C ILE A 271 4.52 -1.75 -12.58
N LEU A 272 3.67 -1.10 -13.38
CA LEU A 272 2.80 -0.01 -12.93
C LEU A 272 1.50 -0.51 -12.28
N ALA A 273 1.28 -1.82 -12.14
CA ALA A 273 0.08 -2.37 -11.52
C ALA A 273 -0.24 -1.78 -10.13
N PRO A 274 0.74 -1.58 -9.21
CA PRO A 274 0.47 -0.92 -7.93
C PRO A 274 0.07 0.56 -8.05
N ILE A 275 0.37 1.20 -9.19
CA ILE A 275 0.01 2.60 -9.44
C ILE A 275 -1.46 2.69 -9.85
N TYR A 276 -1.89 1.90 -10.83
CA TYR A 276 -3.25 2.03 -11.36
C TYR A 276 -4.29 1.13 -10.66
N ASN A 277 -3.91 0.13 -9.87
CA ASN A 277 -4.84 -0.76 -9.16
C ASN A 277 -5.21 -0.26 -7.76
N ASP A 278 -4.22 -0.11 -6.89
CA ASP A 278 -4.38 0.20 -5.47
C ASP A 278 -5.30 1.40 -5.17
N PRO A 279 -5.23 2.53 -5.92
CA PRO A 279 -5.94 3.74 -5.53
C PRO A 279 -7.45 3.74 -5.77
N LEU A 280 -7.99 2.71 -6.42
CA LEU A 280 -9.43 2.64 -6.75
C LEU A 280 -10.26 1.91 -5.69
N HIS A 281 -9.64 1.53 -4.57
CA HIS A 281 -10.30 0.92 -3.41
C HIS A 281 -10.27 1.93 -2.26
N ILE A 282 -11.40 2.62 -2.01
CA ILE A 282 -11.49 3.55 -0.87
C ILE A 282 -11.58 2.73 0.42
N GLY A 283 -10.75 3.07 1.41
CA GLY A 283 -10.80 2.49 2.75
C GLY A 283 -12.17 2.61 3.41
N LYS A 284 -12.51 1.72 4.34
CA LYS A 284 -13.81 1.75 5.03
C LYS A 284 -13.93 3.02 5.89
N SER A 285 -15.18 3.43 6.15
CA SER A 285 -15.47 4.55 7.06
C SER A 285 -14.83 4.32 8.43
N GLY A 286 -13.96 5.24 8.88
CA GLY A 286 -13.21 5.14 10.13
C GLY A 286 -11.71 4.84 9.98
N GLU A 287 -11.26 4.50 8.76
CA GLU A 287 -9.85 4.42 8.42
C GLU A 287 -9.22 5.83 8.32
N THR A 288 -7.99 5.95 8.82
CA THR A 288 -7.21 7.21 8.80
C THR A 288 -6.23 7.25 7.63
N LYS A 289 -6.15 6.18 6.85
CA LYS A 289 -5.32 6.08 5.65
C LYS A 289 -5.90 6.98 4.55
N ASP A 290 -5.10 7.95 4.12
CA ASP A 290 -5.42 8.79 2.98
C ASP A 290 -4.72 8.28 1.71
N LEU A 291 -5.49 7.65 0.83
CA LEU A 291 -5.01 7.12 -0.47
C LEU A 291 -4.39 8.21 -1.35
N ARG A 292 -4.82 9.47 -1.18
CA ARG A 292 -4.30 10.60 -1.95
C ARG A 292 -2.82 10.83 -1.64
N GLN A 293 -2.43 10.64 -0.37
CA GLN A 293 -1.06 10.82 0.09
C GLN A 293 -0.15 9.70 -0.43
N THR A 294 -0.59 8.43 -0.31
CA THR A 294 0.17 7.27 -0.81
C THR A 294 0.33 7.29 -2.33
N LEU A 295 -0.72 7.68 -3.07
CA LEU A 295 -0.66 7.71 -4.52
C LEU A 295 0.20 8.86 -5.04
N PHE A 296 0.07 10.05 -4.44
CA PHE A 296 0.82 11.20 -4.89
C PHE A 296 2.33 10.99 -4.80
N SER A 297 2.82 10.44 -3.69
CA SER A 297 4.25 10.17 -3.51
C SER A 297 4.81 9.26 -4.61
N ARG A 298 4.04 8.24 -5.03
CA ARG A 298 4.40 7.35 -6.14
C ARG A 298 4.41 8.07 -7.49
N LEU A 299 3.40 8.90 -7.77
CA LEU A 299 3.31 9.65 -9.03
C LEU A 299 4.35 10.77 -9.14
N HIS A 300 4.90 11.26 -8.03
CA HIS A 300 5.97 12.28 -8.07
C HIS A 300 7.33 11.71 -8.52
N ASN A 301 7.48 10.39 -8.58
CA ASN A 301 8.70 9.77 -9.06
C ASN A 301 8.88 9.97 -10.58
N ASN A 302 10.00 10.56 -11.00
CA ASN A 302 10.27 10.87 -12.41
C ASN A 302 10.37 9.63 -13.31
N THR A 303 10.87 8.51 -12.78
CA THR A 303 10.91 7.24 -13.53
C THR A 303 9.50 6.72 -13.78
N ILE A 304 8.64 6.76 -12.76
CA ILE A 304 7.22 6.40 -12.89
C ILE A 304 6.54 7.33 -13.91
N ARG A 305 6.77 8.64 -13.81
CA ARG A 305 6.23 9.61 -14.78
C ARG A 305 6.64 9.28 -16.22
N GLY A 306 7.93 9.01 -16.45
CA GLY A 306 8.43 8.65 -17.77
C GLY A 306 7.87 7.33 -18.31
N MET A 307 7.60 6.34 -17.45
CA MET A 307 6.90 5.11 -17.86
C MET A 307 5.44 5.40 -18.24
N ILE A 308 4.73 6.18 -17.43
CA ILE A 308 3.33 6.56 -17.69
C ILE A 308 3.22 7.38 -18.99
N GLU A 309 4.13 8.34 -19.20
CA GLU A 309 4.18 9.16 -20.41
C GLU A 309 4.25 8.32 -21.68
N LYS A 310 5.13 7.31 -21.70
CA LYS A 310 5.29 6.42 -22.85
C LYS A 310 4.02 5.64 -23.13
N ILE A 311 3.38 5.09 -22.09
CA ILE A 311 2.10 4.37 -22.23
C ILE A 311 0.99 5.31 -22.74
N ALA A 312 0.88 6.51 -22.15
CA ALA A 312 -0.14 7.48 -22.52
C ALA A 312 0.01 8.00 -23.96
N ASN A 313 1.25 8.12 -24.45
CA ASN A 313 1.57 8.52 -25.82
C ASN A 313 1.56 7.35 -26.81
N GLY A 314 1.32 6.12 -26.38
CA GLY A 314 1.36 4.94 -27.24
C GLY A 314 2.76 4.58 -27.74
N ILE A 315 3.82 5.02 -27.04
CA ILE A 315 5.22 4.76 -27.38
C ILE A 315 5.65 3.48 -26.64
N GLU A 316 6.07 2.46 -27.39
CA GLU A 316 6.48 1.17 -26.85
C GLU A 316 7.81 1.28 -26.06
N LEU A 317 7.89 0.56 -24.94
CA LEU A 317 9.13 0.27 -24.24
C LEU A 317 9.46 -1.21 -24.44
N GLU A 318 10.35 -1.49 -25.39
CA GLU A 318 11.07 -2.76 -25.40
C GLU A 318 12.17 -2.68 -24.32
N PHE A 319 12.02 -3.47 -23.26
CA PHE A 319 13.10 -3.76 -22.31
C PHE A 319 13.31 -5.26 -22.18
#